data_AF-A0A917D2P6-F1
#
_entry.id   AF-A0A917D2P6-F1
#
_cell.length_a   1.000
_cell.length_b   1.000
_cell.length_c   1.000
_cell.angle_alpha   90.00
_cell.angle_beta   90.00
_cell.angle_gamma   90.00
#
_symmetry.space_group_name_H-M   'P 1'
#
loop_
_entity.id
_entity.type
_entity.pdbx_description
1 polymer ?
#
loop_
_entity_poly.entity_id
_entity_poly.type
_entity_poly.pdbx_seq_one_letter_code
_entity_poly.pdbx_strand_id
1 'polypeptide(L)'
;MQQFSVVLHEMRKWFESFGWYQLLRQFEMHLLFGGLGILVFRKLLYLLLPFGAYDTLQLIFFTIPLSAIAYHAFLIGAWMTLVSLKNFKYLPYAFWGYAAYILFPFTSISLSSLISAGVYAFLGYAVFKYSASSYAAVERA
;
A
#
# COMPACT_ATOMS: atom_id res chain seq x y z
N MET A 1 6.15 -21.63 1.34
CA MET A 1 6.87 -20.57 0.58
C MET A 1 6.99 -20.91 -0.90
N GLN A 2 7.39 -22.13 -1.28
CA GLN A 2 7.44 -22.55 -2.69
C GLN A 2 6.11 -22.37 -3.45
N GLN A 3 4.98 -22.81 -2.90
CA GLN A 3 3.67 -22.60 -3.54
C GLN A 3 3.33 -21.11 -3.71
N PHE A 4 3.73 -20.26 -2.76
CA PHE A 4 3.51 -18.82 -2.86
C PHE A 4 4.35 -18.20 -3.99
N SER A 5 5.58 -18.68 -4.20
CA SER A 5 6.40 -18.28 -5.35
C SER A 5 5.72 -18.62 -6.69
N VAL A 6 5.15 -19.83 -6.81
CA VAL A 6 4.39 -20.22 -8.01
C VAL A 6 3.20 -19.28 -8.24
N VAL A 7 2.46 -18.96 -7.19
CA VAL A 7 1.33 -18.01 -7.28
C VAL A 7 1.80 -16.62 -7.71
N LEU A 8 2.90 -16.11 -7.14
CA LEU A 8 3.46 -14.81 -7.53
C LEU A 8 3.93 -14.79 -8.98
N HIS A 9 4.52 -15.89 -9.45
CA HIS A 9 4.99 -16.04 -10.82
C HIS A 9 3.82 -16.00 -11.82
N GLU A 10 2.77 -16.77 -11.56
CA GLU A 10 1.57 -16.77 -12.41
C GLU A 10 0.82 -15.43 -12.33
N MET A 11 0.77 -14.81 -11.15
CA MET A 11 0.20 -13.48 -10.99
C MET A 11 0.99 -12.44 -11.80
N ARG A 12 2.33 -12.51 -11.82
CA ARG A 12 3.16 -11.64 -12.66
C ARG A 12 2.83 -11.81 -14.14
N LYS A 13 2.78 -13.05 -14.65
CA LYS A 13 2.40 -13.32 -16.05
C LYS A 13 1.04 -12.74 -16.39
N TRP A 14 0.08 -12.86 -15.48
CA TRP A 14 -1.24 -12.27 -15.65
C TRP A 14 -1.16 -10.74 -15.72
N PHE A 15 -0.42 -10.06 -14.84
CA PHE A 15 -0.18 -8.62 -14.94
C PHE A 15 0.52 -8.22 -16.25
N GLU A 16 1.51 -8.98 -16.68
CA GLU A 16 2.24 -8.76 -17.94
C GLU A 16 1.39 -8.93 -19.20
N SER A 17 0.26 -9.62 -19.11
CA SER A 17 -0.72 -9.72 -20.21
C SER A 17 -1.43 -8.39 -20.52
N PHE A 18 -1.42 -7.43 -19.59
CA PHE A 18 -2.04 -6.13 -19.77
C PHE A 18 -1.03 -5.09 -20.28
N GLY A 19 -1.33 -4.47 -21.43
CA GLY A 19 -0.43 -3.45 -22.02
C GLY A 19 -0.15 -2.24 -21.12
N TRP A 20 -1.08 -1.87 -20.24
CA TRP A 20 -0.89 -0.75 -19.30
C TRP A 20 0.06 -1.06 -18.15
N TYR A 21 0.31 -2.35 -17.85
CA TYR A 21 1.14 -2.75 -16.72
C TYR A 21 2.59 -2.27 -16.89
N GLN A 22 3.14 -2.36 -18.11
CA GLN A 22 4.51 -1.90 -18.38
C GLN A 22 4.69 -0.40 -18.12
N LEU A 23 3.67 0.41 -18.43
CA LEU A 23 3.67 1.84 -18.17
C LEU A 23 3.59 2.12 -16.67
N LEU A 24 2.64 1.51 -15.97
CA LEU A 24 2.43 1.75 -14.53
C LEU A 24 3.56 1.20 -13.66
N ARG A 25 4.26 0.15 -14.12
CA ARG A 25 5.38 -0.47 -13.38
C ARG A 25 6.48 0.51 -13.04
N GLN A 26 6.70 1.52 -13.88
CA GLN A 26 7.70 2.57 -13.62
C GLN A 26 7.32 3.45 -12.42
N PHE A 27 6.02 3.54 -12.12
CA PHE A 27 5.47 4.38 -11.07
C PHE A 27 5.01 3.59 -9.84
N GLU A 28 5.28 2.28 -9.76
CA GLU A 28 4.76 1.40 -8.69
C GLU A 28 5.08 1.91 -7.27
N MET A 29 6.29 2.43 -7.06
CA MET A 29 6.72 2.98 -5.77
C MET A 29 6.02 4.31 -5.44
N HIS A 30 5.75 5.13 -6.46
CA HIS A 30 4.99 6.37 -6.31
C HIS A 30 3.52 6.08 -6.01
N LEU A 31 2.94 5.05 -6.64
CA LEU A 31 1.59 4.60 -6.34
C LEU A 31 1.50 4.07 -4.90
N LEU A 32 2.46 3.23 -4.50
CA LEU A 32 2.52 2.64 -3.17
C LEU A 32 2.73 3.71 -2.08
N PHE A 33 3.89 4.37 -2.07
CA PHE A 33 4.25 5.31 -1.01
C PHE A 33 3.62 6.69 -1.20
N GLY A 34 3.38 7.13 -2.44
CA GLY A 34 2.65 8.37 -2.69
C GLY A 34 1.18 8.26 -2.30
N GLY A 35 0.52 7.13 -2.61
CA GLY A 35 -0.84 6.86 -2.14
C GLY A 35 -0.91 6.85 -0.61
N LEU A 36 -0.03 6.10 0.05
CA LEU A 36 0.07 6.10 1.52
C LEU A 36 0.38 7.50 2.08
N GLY A 37 1.29 8.23 1.45
CA GLY A 37 1.70 9.58 1.83
C GLY A 37 0.54 10.56 1.81
N ILE A 38 -0.27 10.57 0.74
CA ILE A 38 -1.47 11.42 0.64
C ILE A 38 -2.49 11.07 1.71
N LEU A 39 -2.69 9.78 2.01
CA LEU A 39 -3.61 9.34 3.07
C LEU A 39 -3.16 9.84 4.46
N VAL A 40 -1.87 9.69 4.77
CA VAL A 40 -1.27 10.21 6.01
C VAL A 40 -1.38 11.72 6.06
N PHE A 41 -1.03 12.41 4.96
CA PHE A 41 -1.10 13.86 4.84
C PHE A 41 -2.51 14.38 5.10
N ARG A 42 -3.54 13.71 4.56
CA ARG A 42 -4.94 14.04 4.88
C ARG A 42 -5.20 14.02 6.38
N LYS A 43 -4.83 12.93 7.08
CA LYS A 43 -5.06 12.83 8.53
C LYS A 43 -4.30 13.91 9.30
N LEU A 44 -3.08 14.24 8.88
CA LEU A 44 -2.30 15.33 9.48
C LEU A 44 -2.97 16.69 9.27
N LEU A 45 -3.49 16.98 8.07
CA LEU A 45 -4.19 18.23 7.79
C LEU A 45 -5.43 18.40 8.68
N TYR A 46 -6.26 17.35 8.83
CA TYR A 46 -7.42 17.39 9.72
C TYR A 46 -7.03 17.48 11.21
N LEU A 47 -5.84 17.03 11.59
CA LEU A 47 -5.37 17.13 12.97
C LEU A 47 -4.81 18.53 13.30
N LEU A 48 -4.12 19.16 12.34
CA LEU A 48 -3.36 20.39 12.55
C LEU A 48 -4.12 21.66 12.19
N LEU A 49 -5.02 21.60 11.21
CA LEU A 49 -5.73 22.79 10.73
C LEU A 49 -6.99 23.07 11.56
N PRO A 50 -7.35 24.36 11.73
CA PRO A 50 -8.57 24.73 12.43
C PRO A 50 -9.82 24.31 11.62
N PHE A 51 -10.95 24.19 12.31
CA PHE A 51 -12.23 23.81 11.71
C PHE A 51 -12.63 24.67 10.50
N GLY A 52 -12.24 25.94 10.46
CA GLY A 52 -12.50 26.83 9.32
C GLY A 52 -11.85 26.38 7.99
N ALA A 53 -10.85 25.49 8.02
CA ALA A 53 -10.23 24.92 6.82
C ALA A 53 -10.92 23.64 6.33
N TYR A 54 -11.91 23.11 7.06
CA TYR A 54 -12.48 21.78 6.77
C TYR A 54 -13.25 21.75 5.45
N ASP A 55 -13.91 22.84 5.06
CA ASP A 55 -14.62 22.93 3.76
C ASP A 55 -13.65 22.77 2.59
N THR A 56 -12.48 23.41 2.67
CA THR A 56 -11.42 23.27 1.67
C THR A 56 -10.87 21.85 1.63
N LEU A 57 -10.62 21.24 2.80
CA LEU A 57 -10.19 19.85 2.87
C LEU A 57 -11.26 18.90 2.30
N GLN A 58 -12.53 19.19 2.55
CA GLN A 58 -13.63 18.38 2.05
C GLN A 58 -13.72 18.44 0.53
N LEU A 59 -13.57 19.63 -0.05
CA LEU A 59 -13.49 19.80 -1.50
C LEU A 59 -12.33 18.99 -2.11
N ILE A 60 -11.12 19.11 -1.56
CA ILE A 60 -9.94 18.43 -2.11
C ILE A 60 -10.07 16.91 -1.98
N PHE A 61 -10.43 16.40 -0.81
CA PHE A 61 -10.36 14.97 -0.52
C PHE A 61 -11.61 14.17 -0.90
N PHE A 62 -12.77 14.82 -1.02
CA PHE A 62 -14.04 14.16 -1.31
C PHE A 62 -14.70 14.64 -2.60
N THR A 63 -14.58 15.93 -2.98
CA THR A 63 -15.12 16.43 -4.26
C THR A 63 -14.17 16.20 -5.44
N ILE A 64 -12.85 16.34 -5.28
CA ILE A 64 -11.80 15.96 -6.27
C ILE A 64 -11.31 14.52 -6.01
N PRO A 65 -12.19 13.66 -5.47
CA PRO A 65 -11.94 12.48 -4.62
C PRO A 65 -10.48 12.07 -4.33
N LEU A 66 -9.62 12.98 -3.87
CA LEU A 66 -8.18 12.69 -3.73
C LEU A 66 -7.92 11.57 -2.73
N SER A 67 -8.76 11.42 -1.70
CA SER A 67 -8.67 10.30 -0.76
C SER A 67 -8.92 8.95 -1.43
N ALA A 68 -9.93 8.87 -2.30
CA ALA A 68 -10.24 7.62 -2.96
C ALA A 68 -9.15 7.26 -3.96
N ILE A 69 -8.66 8.25 -4.72
CA ILE A 69 -7.53 8.08 -5.64
C ILE A 69 -6.29 7.57 -4.89
N ALA A 70 -5.94 8.19 -3.76
CA ALA A 70 -4.79 7.78 -2.95
C ALA A 70 -4.93 6.35 -2.40
N TYR A 71 -6.13 5.97 -1.94
CA TYR A 71 -6.40 4.61 -1.48
C TYR A 71 -6.23 3.57 -2.59
N HIS A 72 -6.80 3.81 -3.77
CA HIS A 72 -6.67 2.89 -4.90
C HIS A 72 -5.25 2.87 -5.46
N ALA A 73 -4.55 4.01 -5.47
CA ALA A 73 -3.14 4.09 -5.83
C ALA A 73 -2.28 3.23 -4.89
N PHE A 74 -2.50 3.31 -3.57
CA PHE A 74 -1.82 2.45 -2.61
C PHE A 74 -2.07 0.96 -2.88
N LEU A 75 -3.33 0.56 -3.11
CA LEU A 75 -3.67 -0.83 -3.37
C LEU A 75 -3.05 -1.35 -4.67
N ILE A 76 -3.18 -0.60 -5.77
CA ILE A 76 -2.59 -0.96 -7.07
C ILE A 76 -1.07 -1.02 -6.93
N GLY A 77 -0.47 -0.02 -6.29
CA GLY A 77 0.97 0.01 -5.98
C GLY A 77 1.41 -1.21 -5.16
N ALA A 78 0.60 -1.66 -4.20
CA ALA A 78 0.89 -2.85 -3.39
C ALA A 78 0.86 -4.13 -4.23
N TRP A 79 -0.17 -4.32 -5.06
CA TRP A 79 -0.27 -5.46 -5.97
C TRP A 79 0.87 -5.50 -6.98
N MET A 80 1.21 -4.35 -7.58
CA MET A 80 2.29 -4.24 -8.54
C MET A 80 3.66 -4.49 -7.88
N THR A 81 3.89 -3.92 -6.70
CA THR A 81 5.14 -4.14 -5.95
C THR A 81 5.27 -5.59 -5.48
N LEU A 82 4.15 -6.27 -5.22
CA LEU A 82 4.12 -7.69 -4.85
C LEU A 82 4.62 -8.61 -5.98
N VAL A 83 4.36 -8.26 -7.24
CA VAL A 83 4.89 -8.98 -8.41
C VAL A 83 6.22 -8.43 -8.91
N SER A 84 6.66 -7.26 -8.43
CA SER A 84 7.89 -6.59 -8.85
C SER A 84 9.15 -7.33 -8.41
N LEU A 85 10.05 -7.62 -9.34
CA LEU A 85 11.35 -8.23 -9.04
C LEU A 85 12.28 -7.32 -8.24
N LYS A 86 12.20 -6.00 -8.46
CA LYS A 86 13.16 -5.02 -7.92
C LYS A 86 12.70 -4.41 -6.61
N ASN A 87 11.42 -4.07 -6.51
CA ASN A 87 10.89 -3.26 -5.43
C ASN A 87 10.14 -4.04 -4.35
N PHE A 88 9.99 -5.37 -4.50
CA PHE A 88 9.34 -6.24 -3.52
C PHE A 88 9.77 -6.02 -2.07
N LYS A 89 11.07 -5.75 -1.85
CA LYS A 89 11.66 -5.51 -0.52
C LYS A 89 11.02 -4.33 0.22
N TYR A 90 10.37 -3.42 -0.48
CA TYR A 90 9.75 -2.23 0.11
C TYR A 90 8.29 -2.46 0.55
N LEU A 91 7.64 -3.50 0.02
CA LEU A 91 6.23 -3.78 0.30
C LEU A 91 5.92 -4.03 1.80
N PRO A 92 6.77 -4.74 2.58
CA PRO A 92 6.55 -4.88 4.02
C PRO A 92 6.41 -3.54 4.74
N TYR A 93 7.28 -2.58 4.41
CA TYR A 93 7.29 -1.26 5.05
C TYR A 93 6.05 -0.46 4.67
N ALA A 94 5.56 -0.59 3.45
CA ALA A 94 4.32 0.05 3.04
C ALA A 94 3.10 -0.52 3.78
N PHE A 95 3.04 -1.84 3.99
CA PHE A 95 1.97 -2.46 4.78
C PHE A 95 2.03 -2.07 6.25
N TRP A 96 3.23 -2.02 6.86
CA TRP A 96 3.37 -1.52 8.22
C TRP A 96 3.03 -0.03 8.34
N GLY A 97 3.43 0.78 7.36
CA GLY A 97 3.05 2.18 7.27
C GLY A 97 1.54 2.36 7.16
N TYR A 98 0.86 1.52 6.38
CA TYR A 98 -0.60 1.54 6.27
C TYR A 98 -1.29 1.09 7.57
N ALA A 99 -0.74 0.08 8.25
CA ALA A 99 -1.22 -0.33 9.58
C ALA A 99 -1.09 0.81 10.60
N ALA A 100 0.05 1.50 10.63
CA ALA A 100 0.25 2.69 11.46
C ALA A 100 -0.72 3.81 11.08
N TYR A 101 -0.94 4.04 9.77
CA TYR A 101 -1.94 4.99 9.28
C TYR A 101 -3.35 4.65 9.78
N ILE A 102 -3.77 3.37 9.77
CA ILE A 102 -5.10 2.97 10.26
C ILE A 102 -5.26 3.38 11.73
N LEU A 103 -4.26 3.08 12.56
CA LEU A 103 -4.32 3.34 14.00
C LEU A 103 -4.18 4.81 14.35
N PHE A 104 -3.47 5.61 13.55
CA PHE A 104 -3.33 7.05 13.75
C PHE A 104 -4.69 7.77 13.74
N PRO A 105 -4.98 8.70 14.68
CA PRO A 105 -4.07 9.32 15.66
C PRO A 105 -4.04 8.62 17.04
N PHE A 106 -4.44 7.35 17.14
CA PHE A 106 -4.45 6.54 18.37
C PHE A 106 -5.44 7.00 19.45
N THR A 107 -6.39 7.88 19.12
CA THR A 107 -7.34 8.45 20.10
C THR A 107 -8.74 7.84 20.05
N SER A 108 -9.04 6.96 19.08
CA SER A 108 -10.38 6.33 18.93
C SER A 108 -10.27 4.98 18.22
N ILE A 109 -9.58 4.04 18.85
CA ILE A 109 -9.28 2.73 18.27
C ILE A 109 -10.51 1.82 18.42
N SER A 110 -11.20 1.55 17.31
CA SER A 110 -12.27 0.55 17.25
C SER A 110 -11.70 -0.86 17.05
N LEU A 111 -12.46 -1.90 17.42
CA LEU A 111 -12.10 -3.28 17.13
C LEU A 111 -11.89 -3.51 15.63
N SER A 112 -12.72 -2.90 14.77
CA SER A 112 -12.55 -2.98 13.32
C SER A 112 -11.22 -2.40 12.86
N SER A 113 -10.79 -1.26 13.41
CA SER A 113 -9.50 -0.65 13.10
C SER A 113 -8.32 -1.52 13.56
N LEU A 114 -8.43 -2.17 14.72
CA LEU A 114 -7.42 -3.11 15.22
C LEU A 114 -7.29 -4.33 14.32
N ILE A 115 -8.41 -4.93 13.91
CA ILE A 115 -8.41 -6.07 13.00
C ILE A 115 -7.78 -5.68 11.68
N SER A 116 -8.20 -4.56 11.08
CA SER A 116 -7.61 -4.09 9.81
C SER A 116 -6.12 -3.81 9.95
N ALA A 117 -5.68 -3.10 10.99
CA ALA A 117 -4.27 -2.84 11.23
C ALA A 117 -3.48 -4.15 11.45
N GLY A 118 -4.05 -5.10 12.19
CA GLY A 118 -3.47 -6.42 12.43
C GLY A 118 -3.30 -7.22 11.13
N VAL A 119 -4.27 -7.17 10.22
CA VAL A 119 -4.18 -7.80 8.89
C VAL A 119 -3.01 -7.20 8.11
N TYR A 120 -2.91 -5.87 8.00
CA TYR A 120 -1.80 -5.23 7.28
C TYR A 120 -0.43 -5.47 7.96
N ALA A 121 -0.37 -5.48 9.29
CA ALA A 121 0.83 -5.82 10.02
C ALA A 121 1.29 -7.26 9.73
N PHE A 122 0.35 -8.21 9.77
CA PHE A 122 0.60 -9.61 9.44
C PHE A 122 1.03 -9.81 7.99
N LEU A 123 0.35 -9.15 7.03
CA LEU A 123 0.75 -9.18 5.62
C LEU A 123 2.17 -8.65 5.42
N GLY A 124 2.51 -7.52 6.06
CA GLY A 124 3.86 -6.98 6.04
C GLY A 124 4.90 -7.99 6.56
N TYR A 125 4.60 -8.65 7.68
CA TYR A 125 5.45 -9.71 8.23
C TYR A 125 5.57 -10.92 7.29
N ALA A 126 4.47 -11.40 6.71
CA ALA A 126 4.47 -12.54 5.81
C ALA A 126 5.31 -12.27 4.55
N VAL A 127 5.15 -11.07 3.96
CA VAL A 127 5.94 -10.62 2.81
C VAL A 127 7.41 -10.45 3.19
N PHE A 128 7.72 -9.90 4.37
CA PHE A 128 9.09 -9.77 4.86
C PHE A 128 9.76 -11.15 5.02
N LYS A 129 9.08 -12.09 5.67
CA LYS A 129 9.55 -13.46 5.84
C LYS A 129 9.78 -14.17 4.49
N TYR A 130 8.90 -13.97 3.52
CA TYR A 130 9.10 -14.49 2.17
C TYR A 130 10.31 -13.84 1.48
N SER A 131 10.46 -12.51 1.61
CA SER A 131 11.56 -11.74 0.99
C SER A 131 12.95 -12.20 1.44
N ALA A 132 13.05 -12.75 2.65
CA ALA A 132 14.26 -13.30 3.26
C ALA A 132 14.45 -14.81 2.99
N SER A 133 13.51 -15.47 2.32
CA SER A 133 13.59 -16.91 2.03
C SER A 133 14.39 -17.21 0.77
N SER A 134 14.99 -18.40 0.69
CA SER A 134 15.75 -18.88 -0.48
C SER A 134 14.91 -18.92 -1.76
N TYR A 135 13.60 -19.18 -1.64
CA TYR A 135 12.67 -19.17 -2.77
C TYR A 135 12.54 -17.81 -3.45
N ALA A 136 12.61 -16.72 -2.67
CA ALA A 136 12.62 -15.37 -3.23
C ALA A 136 13.95 -15.02 -3.91
N ALA A 137 15.06 -15.67 -3.53
CA ALA A 137 16.34 -15.50 -4.21
C ALA A 137 16.34 -16.18 -5.59
N VAL A 138 15.76 -17.38 -5.69
CA VAL A 138 15.62 -18.11 -6.96
C VAL A 138 14.70 -17.38 -7.94
N GLU A 139 13.60 -16.79 -7.49
CA GLU A 139 12.68 -16.01 -8.34
C GLU A 139 13.30 -14.68 -8.85
N ARG A 140 14.37 -14.20 -8.20
CA ARG A 140 15.04 -12.93 -8.55
C ARG A 140 16.32 -13.11 -9.37
N ALA A 141 16.84 -14.33 -9.45
CA ALA A 141 18.00 -14.71 -10.25
C ALA A 141 17.61 -14.82 -11.73
#